data_AF-A0A1E7FRF8-F1
#
_entry.id   AF-A0A1E7FRF8-F1
#
_cell.length_a   1.000
_cell.length_b   1.000
_cell.length_c   1.000
_cell.angle_alpha   90.00
_cell.angle_beta   90.00
_cell.angle_gamma   90.00
#
_symmetry.space_group_name_H-M   'P 1'
#
loop_
_entity.id
_entity.type
_entity.pdbx_description
1 polymer ?
#
loop_
_entity_poly.entity_id
_entity_poly.type
_entity_poly.pdbx_seq_one_letter_code
_entity_poly.pdbx_strand_id
1 'polypeptide(L)'
;LIRHDQLINSMAEGRAFPGFAEGKIAFMPTFKFDKESHSYDTSHKQRIPAWTDRILFLPSNGIRVLDYQSVPEAQHSDHRPVYGSYRISM
;
A
#
# COMPACT_ATOMS: atom_id res chain seq x y z
N LEU A 1 4.66 -11.76 4.45
CA LEU A 1 5.26 -10.43 4.20
C LEU A 1 4.55 -9.33 5.00
N ILE A 2 3.24 -9.13 4.84
CA ILE A 2 2.51 -8.01 5.48
C ILE A 2 2.65 -7.90 7.01
N ARG A 3 2.76 -9.03 7.73
CA ARG A 3 3.01 -9.05 9.20
C ARG A 3 4.33 -8.40 9.63
N HIS A 4 5.26 -8.22 8.69
CA HIS A 4 6.55 -7.58 8.89
C HIS A 4 6.61 -6.21 8.18
N ASP A 5 5.47 -5.70 7.71
CA ASP A 5 5.39 -4.37 7.12
C ASP A 5 5.75 -3.31 8.17
N GLN A 6 6.77 -2.51 7.86
CA GLN A 6 7.34 -1.56 8.81
C GLN A 6 6.38 -0.43 9.15
N LEU A 7 5.56 0.02 8.18
CA LEU A 7 4.59 1.09 8.42
C LEU A 7 3.47 0.60 9.34
N ILE A 8 2.87 -0.56 9.07
CA ILE A 8 1.83 -1.16 9.94
C ILE A 8 2.35 -1.32 11.36
N ASN A 9 3.55 -1.90 11.53
CA ASN A 9 4.11 -2.10 12.86
C ASN A 9 4.42 -0.77 13.55
N SER A 10 4.98 0.21 12.83
CA SER A 10 5.27 1.53 13.41
C SER A 10 4.01 2.31 13.79
N MET A 11 2.92 2.18 13.03
CA MET A 11 1.62 2.76 13.38
C MET A 11 0.99 2.06 14.59
N ALA A 12 1.05 0.72 14.64
CA ALA A 12 0.54 -0.06 15.78
C ALA A 12 1.28 0.24 17.09
N GLU A 13 2.57 0.53 17.01
CA GLU A 13 3.40 0.97 18.15
C GLU A 13 3.27 2.47 18.47
N GLY A 14 2.46 3.22 17.71
CA GLY A 14 2.27 4.66 17.89
C GLY A 14 3.49 5.53 17.53
N ARG A 15 4.48 4.97 16.81
CA ARG A 15 5.71 5.66 16.40
C ARG A 15 5.56 6.45 15.10
N ALA A 16 4.53 6.18 14.30
CA ALA A 16 4.27 6.84 13.04
C ALA A 16 2.77 7.13 12.84
N PHE A 17 2.45 8.26 12.22
CA PHE A 17 1.09 8.67 11.83
C PHE A 17 0.03 8.51 12.94
N PRO A 18 0.25 9.09 14.15
CA PRO A 18 -0.69 8.95 15.25
C PRO A 18 -2.08 9.47 14.86
N GLY A 19 -3.11 8.67 15.16
CA GLY A 19 -4.50 8.99 14.84
C GLY A 19 -4.92 8.72 13.40
N PHE A 20 -4.00 8.36 12.49
CA PHE A 20 -4.37 7.93 11.14
C PHE A 20 -4.81 6.47 11.12
N ALA A 21 -5.66 6.15 10.15
CA ALA A 21 -6.06 4.81 9.77
C ALA A 21 -5.63 4.51 8.32
N GLU A 22 -5.54 3.23 8.00
CA GLU A 22 -5.28 2.73 6.64
C GLU A 22 -6.40 1.76 6.23
N GLY A 23 -6.72 1.73 4.93
CA GLY A 23 -7.59 0.69 4.40
C GLY A 23 -6.98 -0.71 4.58
N LYS A 24 -7.80 -1.76 4.59
CA LYS A 24 -7.29 -3.14 4.63
C LYS A 24 -6.49 -3.43 3.36
N ILE A 25 -5.19 -3.69 3.50
CA ILE A 25 -4.35 -4.15 2.39
C ILE A 25 -4.72 -5.59 2.05
N ALA A 26 -5.36 -5.79 0.90
CA ALA A 26 -5.73 -7.09 0.34
C ALA A 26 -5.08 -7.36 -1.02
N PHE A 27 -4.10 -6.53 -1.41
CA PHE A 27 -3.36 -6.62 -2.68
C PHE A 27 -1.88 -6.94 -2.44
N MET A 28 -1.21 -7.45 -3.48
CA MET A 28 0.20 -7.83 -3.45
C MET A 28 1.14 -6.62 -3.30
N PRO A 29 2.38 -6.80 -2.81
CA PRO A 29 3.36 -5.73 -2.73
C PRO A 29 3.50 -4.97 -4.05
N THR A 30 3.60 -3.64 -3.98
CA THR A 30 3.58 -2.75 -5.13
C THR A 30 4.96 -2.41 -5.65
N PHE A 31 6.01 -2.78 -4.91
CA PHE A 31 7.41 -2.56 -5.25
C PHE A 31 8.24 -3.80 -4.87
N LYS A 32 9.36 -4.13 -5.52
CA LYS A 32 9.90 -3.58 -6.77
C LYS A 32 9.68 -4.59 -7.88
N PHE A 33 9.20 -4.15 -9.03
CA PHE A 33 9.07 -4.99 -10.22
C PHE A 33 10.19 -4.75 -11.23
N ASP A 34 10.47 -5.74 -12.06
CA ASP A 34 11.18 -5.50 -13.31
C ASP A 34 10.27 -4.71 -14.27
N LYS A 35 10.87 -3.86 -15.12
CA LYS A 35 10.11 -3.03 -16.06
C LYS A 35 9.30 -3.93 -17.01
N GLU A 36 8.06 -3.53 -17.28
CA GLU A 36 7.18 -4.22 -18.24
C GLU A 36 6.94 -5.71 -17.91
N SER A 37 6.94 -6.05 -16.61
CA SER A 37 6.85 -7.43 -16.14
C SER A 37 6.02 -7.55 -14.86
N HIS A 38 5.47 -8.73 -14.59
CA HIS A 38 4.89 -9.06 -13.28
C HIS A 38 5.90 -9.68 -12.31
N SER A 39 7.14 -9.91 -12.75
CA SER A 39 8.21 -10.40 -11.90
C SER A 39 8.71 -9.31 -10.96
N TYR A 40 8.83 -9.66 -9.68
CA TYR A 40 9.56 -8.85 -8.71
C TYR A 40 11.06 -8.84 -9.02
N ASP A 41 11.76 -7.81 -8.54
CA ASP A 41 13.17 -7.46 -8.83
C ASP A 41 14.11 -8.66 -8.98
N THR A 42 14.42 -9.04 -10.22
CA THR A 42 15.37 -10.12 -10.53
C THR A 42 16.82 -9.62 -10.66
N SER A 43 17.06 -8.32 -10.49
CA SER A 43 18.41 -7.76 -10.49
C SER A 43 19.25 -8.30 -9.34
N HIS A 44 20.58 -8.13 -9.40
CA HIS A 44 21.50 -8.51 -8.32
C HIS A 44 21.15 -7.91 -6.95
N LYS A 45 20.40 -6.80 -6.91
CA LYS A 45 19.98 -6.19 -5.63
C LYS A 45 18.86 -6.96 -4.94
N GLN A 46 18.06 -7.74 -5.68
CA GLN A 46 16.97 -8.58 -5.18
C GLN A 46 16.15 -7.91 -4.08
N ARG A 47 15.63 -6.70 -4.37
CA ARG A 47 14.87 -5.95 -3.36
C ARG A 47 13.64 -6.76 -2.93
N ILE A 48 13.47 -6.91 -1.62
CA ILE A 48 12.34 -7.63 -1.04
C ILE A 48 11.03 -6.93 -1.45
N PRO A 49 10.01 -7.66 -1.94
CA PRO A 49 8.72 -7.09 -2.25
C PRO A 49 8.12 -6.33 -1.05
N ALA A 50 7.71 -5.09 -1.26
CA ALA A 50 7.20 -4.18 -0.23
C ALA A 50 5.99 -3.35 -0.69
N TRP A 51 5.17 -2.89 0.27
CA TRP A 51 4.07 -1.95 0.06
C TRP A 51 4.55 -0.53 0.35
N THR A 52 5.22 0.08 -0.63
CA THR A 52 5.78 1.43 -0.51
C THR A 52 4.77 2.52 -0.84
N ASP A 53 3.68 2.17 -1.51
CA ASP A 53 2.67 3.08 -2.03
C ASP A 53 1.39 2.97 -1.17
N ARG A 54 1.10 4.01 -0.38
CA ARG A 54 0.17 3.94 0.78
C ARG A 54 -0.80 5.11 0.80
N ILE A 55 -2.02 4.87 1.28
CA ILE A 55 -3.05 5.90 1.44
C ILE A 55 -3.59 5.81 2.87
N LEU A 56 -3.21 6.78 3.69
CA LEU A 56 -3.68 6.94 5.06
C LEU A 56 -4.74 8.03 5.13
N PHE A 57 -5.63 7.94 6.11
CA PHE A 57 -6.66 8.96 6.36
C PHE A 57 -6.87 9.17 7.86
N LEU A 58 -7.30 10.36 8.26
CA LEU A 58 -7.78 10.59 9.62
C LEU A 58 -9.23 10.10 9.71
N PRO A 59 -9.54 9.10 10.56
CA PRO A 59 -10.89 8.57 10.68
C PRO A 59 -11.83 9.60 11.31
N SER A 60 -13.05 9.64 10.82
CA SER A 60 -14.18 10.38 11.41
C SER A 60 -15.47 9.59 11.20
N ASN A 61 -16.53 9.91 11.94
CA ASN A 61 -17.80 9.16 11.88
C ASN A 61 -18.44 9.11 10.47
N GLY A 62 -18.03 9.98 9.55
CA GLY A 62 -18.55 10.05 8.19
C GLY A 62 -17.71 9.36 7.12
N ILE A 63 -16.52 8.83 7.44
CA ILE A 63 -15.62 8.26 6.44
C ILE A 63 -15.74 6.74 6.40
N ARG A 64 -16.05 6.21 5.21
CA ARG A 64 -16.05 4.77 4.93
C ARG A 64 -15.15 4.46 3.73
N VAL A 65 -14.16 3.58 3.95
CA VAL A 65 -13.35 3.02 2.85
C VAL A 65 -14.25 2.12 2.00
N LEU A 66 -14.29 2.37 0.69
CA LEU A 66 -15.01 1.55 -0.27
C LEU A 66 -14.04 0.60 -0.97
N ASP A 67 -12.96 1.14 -1.52
CA ASP A 67 -11.88 0.37 -2.14
C ASP A 67 -10.52 0.82 -1.62
N TYR A 68 -9.59 -0.13 -1.54
CA TYR A 68 -8.16 0.14 -1.36
C TYR A 68 -7.37 -0.97 -2.04
N GLN A 69 -6.87 -0.68 -3.24
CA GLN A 69 -6.35 -1.69 -4.17
C GLN A 69 -5.14 -1.17 -4.96
N SER A 70 -4.39 -2.09 -5.55
CA SER A 70 -3.40 -1.78 -6.57
C SER A 70 -3.92 -2.05 -7.98
N VAL A 71 -3.24 -1.49 -8.98
CA VAL A 71 -3.50 -1.72 -10.42
C VAL A 71 -2.35 -2.56 -10.99
N PRO A 72 -2.38 -3.91 -10.87
CA PRO A 72 -1.27 -4.77 -11.27
C PRO A 72 -1.01 -4.76 -12.79
N GLU A 73 -2.01 -4.43 -13.60
CA GLU A 73 -1.93 -4.37 -15.07
C GLU A 73 -1.07 -3.20 -15.57
N ALA A 74 -0.85 -2.17 -14.74
CA ALA A 74 -0.02 -1.02 -15.08
C ALA A 74 1.47 -1.32 -14.83
N GLN A 75 2.16 -1.87 -15.84
CA GLN A 75 3.54 -2.38 -15.73
C GLN A 75 4.64 -1.40 -16.18
N HIS A 76 4.29 -0.17 -16.55
CA HIS A 76 5.24 0.82 -17.09
C HIS A 76 6.27 1.32 -16.06
N SER A 77 5.97 1.16 -14.77
CA SER A 77 6.84 1.54 -13.65
C SER A 77 7.33 0.28 -12.91
N ASP A 78 8.40 0.40 -12.12
CA ASP A 78 8.78 -0.62 -11.14
C ASP A 78 7.91 -0.59 -9.88
N HIS A 79 6.98 0.36 -9.81
CA HIS A 79 5.86 0.41 -8.87
C HIS A 79 4.52 0.05 -9.55
N ARG A 80 3.57 -0.49 -8.78
CA ARG A 80 2.17 -0.62 -9.20
C ARG A 80 1.33 0.48 -8.57
N PRO A 81 0.56 1.26 -9.35
CA PRO A 81 -0.30 2.30 -8.80
C PRO A 81 -1.24 1.75 -7.73
N VAL A 82 -1.49 2.57 -6.70
CA VAL A 82 -2.44 2.28 -5.63
C VAL A 82 -3.52 3.34 -5.65
N TYR A 83 -4.77 2.91 -5.47
CA TYR A 83 -5.91 3.81 -5.34
C TYR A 83 -6.75 3.45 -4.12
N GLY A 84 -7.42 4.47 -3.58
CA GLY A 84 -8.37 4.33 -2.49
C GLY A 84 -9.61 5.15 -2.82
N SER A 85 -10.80 4.56 -2.64
CA SER A 85 -12.08 5.25 -2.83
C SER A 85 -12.81 5.31 -1.48
N TYR A 86 -13.38 6.46 -1.17
CA TYR A 86 -13.98 6.73 0.13
C TYR A 86 -15.36 7.33 -0.05
N ARG A 87 -16.30 6.91 0.79
CA ARG A 87 -17.57 7.61 0.98
C ARG A 87 -17.42 8.54 2.17
N ILE A 88 -17.82 9.80 1.99
CA ILE A 88 -17.87 10.80 3.04
C ILE A 88 -19.34 11.20 3.21
N SER A 89 -19.89 10.97 4.40
CA SER A 89 -21.18 11.52 4.81
C SER A 89 -20.95 12.67 5.79
N MET A 90 -21.73 13.74 5.62
CA MET A 90 -21.82 14.84 6.59
C MET A 90 -22.75 14.47 7.73
#